data_AF-A0A3M6VGJ4-F1
#
_entry.id   AF-A0A3M6VGJ4-F1
#
_cell.length_a   1.000
_cell.length_b   1.000
_cell.length_c   1.000
_cell.angle_alpha   90.00
_cell.angle_beta   90.00
_cell.angle_gamma   90.00
#
_symmetry.space_group_name_H-M   'P 1'
#
loop_
_entity.id
_entity.type
_entity.pdbx_description
1 polymer ?
#
loop_
_entity_poly.entity_id
_entity_poly.type
_entity_poly.pdbx_seq_one_letter_code
_entity_poly.pdbx_strand_id
1 'polypeptide(L)'
;MAASVKQVLKRYGRTAFLFHSTVFVSTLAGTYAAINQGVDLQSLAKRVPFVDLSKLDPNASTLALAYVSTVATGPARGALTIAVSPILARLLARGGRYLTKM
;
A
#
# COMPACT_ATOMS: atom_id res chain seq x y z
N MET A 1 -12.46 -20.42 17.19
CA MET A 1 -12.16 -21.04 15.87
C MET A 1 -10.92 -20.38 15.28
N ALA A 2 -9.73 -20.89 15.57
CA ALA A 2 -8.50 -20.41 14.94
C ALA A 2 -8.43 -21.01 13.53
N ALA A 3 -8.88 -20.26 12.51
CA ALA A 3 -8.65 -20.66 11.13
C ALA A 3 -7.14 -20.67 10.89
N SER A 4 -6.57 -21.79 10.42
CA SER A 4 -5.14 -21.86 10.12
C SER A 4 -4.76 -20.75 9.14
N VAL A 5 -3.62 -20.09 9.35
CA VAL A 5 -3.08 -19.04 8.48
C VAL A 5 -3.11 -19.45 7.00
N LYS A 6 -2.83 -20.74 6.71
CA LYS A 6 -2.93 -21.34 5.38
C LYS A 6 -4.31 -21.19 4.73
N GLN A 7 -5.39 -21.32 5.50
CA GLN A 7 -6.77 -21.19 5.00
C GLN A 7 -7.13 -19.73 4.75
N VAL A 8 -6.67 -18.81 5.60
CA VAL A 8 -6.81 -17.35 5.42
C VAL A 8 -6.07 -16.90 4.16
N LEU A 9 -4.83 -17.33 3.98
CA LEU A 9 -4.04 -17.05 2.77
C LEU A 9 -4.69 -17.65 1.52
N LYS A 10 -5.23 -18.88 1.56
CA LYS A 10 -5.89 -19.48 0.40
C LYS A 10 -7.20 -18.76 0.02
N ARG A 11 -7.95 -18.24 1.00
CA ARG A 11 -9.23 -17.58 0.78
C ARG A 11 -9.09 -16.10 0.41
N TYR A 12 -8.12 -15.41 0.99
CA TYR A 12 -7.96 -13.95 0.87
C TYR A 12 -6.69 -13.54 0.14
N GLY A 13 -5.78 -14.47 -0.17
CA GLY A 13 -4.48 -14.16 -0.77
C GLY A 13 -4.60 -13.42 -2.10
N ARG A 14 -5.53 -13.83 -2.97
CA ARG A 14 -5.74 -13.16 -4.27
C ARG A 14 -6.30 -11.74 -4.09
N THR A 15 -7.28 -11.55 -3.20
CA THR A 15 -7.85 -10.22 -2.93
C THR A 15 -6.88 -9.30 -2.20
N ALA A 16 -6.14 -9.84 -1.23
CA ALA A 16 -5.12 -9.11 -0.49
C ALA A 16 -3.98 -8.68 -1.40
N PHE A 17 -3.51 -9.56 -2.28
CA PHE A 17 -2.47 -9.26 -3.26
C PHE A 17 -2.91 -8.17 -4.24
N LEU A 18 -4.10 -8.30 -4.84
CA LEU A 18 -4.64 -7.28 -5.75
C LEU A 18 -4.77 -5.92 -5.06
N PHE A 19 -5.35 -5.89 -3.86
CA PHE A 19 -5.48 -4.65 -3.08
C PHE A 19 -4.11 -4.05 -2.74
N HIS A 20 -3.16 -4.89 -2.30
CA HIS A 20 -1.81 -4.46 -1.97
C HIS A 20 -1.10 -3.82 -3.16
N SER A 21 -1.19 -4.47 -4.34
CA SER A 21 -0.60 -3.96 -5.58
C SER A 21 -1.27 -2.66 -6.04
N THR A 22 -2.59 -2.54 -5.99
CA THR A 22 -3.29 -1.30 -6.38
C THR A 22 -2.93 -0.14 -5.46
N VAL A 23 -2.92 -0.38 -4.14
CA VAL A 23 -2.52 0.64 -3.17
C VAL A 23 -1.07 1.03 -3.42
N PHE A 24 -0.19 0.07 -3.70
CA PHE A 24 1.22 0.35 -4.04
C PHE A 24 1.37 1.26 -5.25
N VAL A 25 0.74 0.93 -6.37
CA VAL A 25 0.83 1.74 -7.58
C VAL A 25 0.23 3.13 -7.35
N SER A 26 -0.91 3.23 -6.64
CA SER A 26 -1.53 4.51 -6.33
C SER A 26 -0.65 5.39 -5.44
N THR A 27 0.00 4.82 -4.43
CA THR A 27 0.93 5.55 -3.55
C THR A 27 2.16 5.99 -4.33
N LEU A 28 2.74 5.10 -5.13
CA LEU A 28 3.91 5.42 -5.94
C LEU A 28 3.61 6.56 -6.92
N ALA A 29 2.49 6.48 -7.63
CA ALA A 29 2.06 7.51 -8.57
C ALA A 29 1.78 8.85 -7.86
N GLY A 30 1.11 8.82 -6.71
CA GLY A 30 0.82 10.03 -5.92
C GLY A 30 2.09 10.71 -5.41
N THR A 31 3.02 9.93 -4.84
CA THR A 31 4.30 10.46 -4.37
C THR A 31 5.17 10.96 -5.52
N TYR A 32 5.20 10.25 -6.64
CA TYR A 32 5.91 10.70 -7.85
C TYR A 32 5.36 12.03 -8.36
N ALA A 33 4.03 12.16 -8.49
CA ALA A 33 3.39 13.40 -8.91
C ALA A 33 3.67 14.56 -7.95
N ALA A 34 3.66 14.30 -6.63
CA ALA A 34 3.99 15.30 -5.62
C ALA A 34 5.43 15.81 -5.76
N ILE A 35 6.41 14.91 -5.90
CA ILE A 35 7.81 15.31 -6.08
C ILE A 35 8.00 16.06 -7.40
N ASN A 36 7.32 15.63 -8.48
CA ASN A 36 7.36 16.30 -9.78
C ASN A 36 6.74 17.72 -9.74
N GLN A 37 5.81 17.98 -8.81
CA GLN A 37 5.27 19.33 -8.55
C GLN A 37 6.16 20.17 -7.62
N GLY A 38 7.35 19.70 -7.25
CA GLY A 38 8.30 20.42 -6.41
C GLY A 38 8.09 20.25 -4.91
N VAL A 39 7.35 19.24 -4.47
CA VAL A 39 7.23 18.91 -3.05
C VAL A 39 8.57 18.38 -2.53
N ASP A 40 9.19 19.11 -1.61
CA ASP A 40 10.45 18.74 -0.98
C ASP A 40 10.25 17.63 0.07
N LEU A 41 10.81 16.45 -0.21
CA LEU A 41 10.77 15.30 0.69
C LEU A 41 11.50 15.56 2.01
N GLN A 42 12.52 16.43 2.05
CA GLN A 42 13.25 16.72 3.29
C GLN A 42 12.40 17.54 4.26
N SER A 43 11.60 18.48 3.75
CA SER A 43 10.63 19.23 4.55
C SER A 43 9.52 18.34 5.14
N LEU A 44 9.11 17.29 4.41
CA LEU A 44 8.18 16.26 4.88
C LEU A 44 8.82 15.32 5.90
N ALA A 45 10.09 14.96 5.72
CA ALA A 45 10.85 14.13 6.67
C ALA A 45 10.84 14.71 8.08
N LYS A 46 11.03 16.03 8.20
CA LYS A 46 11.00 16.75 9.49
C LYS A 46 9.67 16.64 10.23
N ARG A 47 8.58 16.34 9.52
CA ARG A 47 7.24 16.18 10.09
C ARG A 47 6.89 14.73 10.43
N VAL A 48 7.66 13.76 9.94
CA VAL A 48 7.38 12.33 10.12
C VAL A 48 8.56 11.67 10.83
N PRO A 49 8.51 11.51 12.16
CA PRO A 49 9.66 11.01 12.95
C PRO A 49 10.02 9.54 12.66
N PHE A 50 9.16 8.82 11.93
CA PHE A 50 9.33 7.40 11.61
C PHE A 50 10.06 7.15 10.27
N VAL A 51 10.38 8.20 9.51
CA VAL A 51 10.96 8.07 8.16
C VAL A 51 12.25 8.88 8.07
N ASP A 52 13.39 8.19 8.15
CA ASP A 52 14.71 8.82 8.10
C ASP A 52 15.18 8.98 6.64
N LEU A 53 14.82 10.11 6.04
CA LEU A 53 15.18 10.47 4.66
C LEU A 53 16.60 11.06 4.56
N SER A 54 17.33 11.19 5.68
CA SER A 54 18.68 11.78 5.76
C SER A 54 19.74 11.00 4.99
N LYS A 55 19.45 9.74 4.65
CA LYS A 55 20.32 8.87 3.84
C LYS A 55 19.99 8.89 2.35
N LEU A 56 18.98 9.66 1.92
CA LEU A 56 18.63 9.77 0.51
C LEU A 56 19.54 10.79 -0.17
N ASP A 57 20.15 10.36 -1.27
CA ASP A 57 20.90 11.25 -2.15
C ASP A 57 19.93 12.26 -2.80
N PRO A 58 20.08 13.57 -2.58
CA PRO A 58 19.24 14.60 -3.20
C PRO A 58 19.31 14.59 -4.73
N ASN A 59 20.37 14.02 -5.32
CA ASN A 59 20.54 13.91 -6.77
C ASN A 59 19.95 12.63 -7.36
N ALA A 60 19.33 11.78 -6.54
CA ALA A 60 18.66 10.58 -7.05
C ALA A 60 17.47 10.97 -7.95
N SER A 61 17.21 10.14 -8.98
CA SER A 61 16.08 10.36 -9.88
C SER A 61 14.76 10.46 -9.09
N THR A 62 13.85 11.34 -9.53
CA THR A 62 12.53 11.54 -8.92
C THR A 62 11.77 10.24 -8.70
N LEU A 63 11.93 9.28 -9.62
CA LEU A 63 11.31 7.96 -9.52
C LEU A 63 11.96 7.09 -8.43
N ALA A 64 13.29 7.14 -8.29
CA ALA A 64 13.98 6.43 -7.21
C ALA A 64 13.60 6.98 -5.84
N LEU A 65 13.53 8.31 -5.68
CA LEU A 65 13.07 8.94 -4.45
C LEU A 65 11.62 8.55 -4.12
N ALA A 66 10.72 8.64 -5.10
CA ALA A 66 9.33 8.21 -4.95
C ALA A 66 9.24 6.73 -4.54
N TYR A 67 10.05 5.87 -5.15
CA TYR A 67 10.09 4.44 -4.86
C TYR A 67 10.58 4.17 -3.44
N VAL A 68 11.67 4.79 -2.97
CA VAL A 68 12.16 4.57 -1.61
C VAL A 68 11.18 5.10 -0.56
N SER A 69 10.61 6.28 -0.77
CA SER A 69 9.56 6.81 0.10
C SER A 69 8.32 5.89 0.12
N THR A 70 7.97 5.33 -1.03
CA THR A 70 6.92 4.31 -1.12
C THR A 70 7.35 3.08 -0.32
N VAL A 71 8.49 2.46 -0.57
CA VAL A 71 8.95 1.25 0.16
C VAL A 71 9.01 1.45 1.68
N ALA A 72 9.36 2.65 2.16
CA ALA A 72 9.34 2.97 3.59
C ALA A 72 7.96 2.78 4.25
N THR A 73 6.85 2.96 3.51
CA THR A 73 5.50 2.65 4.00
C THR A 73 5.13 1.17 3.92
N GLY A 74 6.05 0.28 3.53
CA GLY A 74 5.83 -1.16 3.38
C GLY A 74 5.20 -1.83 4.60
N PRO A 75 5.75 -1.69 5.82
CA PRO A 75 5.18 -2.29 7.03
C PRO A 75 3.77 -1.76 7.34
N ALA A 76 3.57 -0.44 7.23
CA ALA A 76 2.28 0.19 7.44
C ALA A 76 1.24 -0.31 6.43
N ARG A 77 1.60 -0.43 5.15
CA ARG A 77 0.71 -0.96 4.09
C ARG A 77 0.44 -2.45 4.24
N GLY A 78 1.42 -3.24 4.70
CA GLY A 78 1.22 -4.64 5.05
C GLY A 78 0.16 -4.80 6.16
N ALA A 79 0.30 -4.03 7.25
CA ALA A 79 -0.66 -4.01 8.34
C ALA A 79 -2.06 -3.55 7.88
N LEU A 80 -2.13 -2.47 7.10
CA LEU A 80 -3.38 -1.98 6.51
C LEU A 80 -4.04 -3.04 5.61
N THR A 81 -3.26 -3.72 4.77
CA THR A 81 -3.76 -4.78 3.89
C THR A 81 -4.34 -5.93 4.69
N ILE A 82 -3.65 -6.40 5.75
CA ILE A 82 -4.12 -7.49 6.60
C ILE A 82 -5.42 -7.10 7.33
N ALA A 83 -5.50 -5.87 7.84
CA ALA A 83 -6.69 -5.34 8.52
C ALA A 83 -7.89 -5.16 7.58
N VAL A 84 -7.65 -4.68 6.35
CA VAL A 84 -8.69 -4.39 5.37
C VAL A 84 -9.13 -5.64 4.60
N SER A 85 -8.26 -6.64 4.42
CA SER A 85 -8.55 -7.90 3.73
C SER A 85 -9.88 -8.58 4.12
N PRO A 86 -10.21 -8.78 5.42
CA PRO A 86 -11.48 -9.38 5.81
C PRO A 86 -12.69 -8.50 5.47
N ILE A 87 -12.55 -7.17 5.51
CA ILE A 87 -13.61 -6.22 5.17
C ILE A 87 -13.85 -6.22 3.67
N LEU A 88 -12.77 -6.12 2.89
CA LEU A 88 -12.82 -6.15 1.43
C LEU A 88 -13.44 -7.45 0.93
N ALA A 89 -13.08 -8.59 1.55
CA ALA A 89 -13.64 -9.87 1.18
C ALA A 89 -15.11 -10.02 1.58
N ARG A 90 -15.56 -9.41 2.68
CA ARG A 90 -16.99 -9.34 3.04
C ARG A 90 -17.79 -8.48 2.05
N LEU A 91 -17.21 -7.37 1.58
CA LEU A 91 -17.83 -6.50 0.57
C LEU A 91 -17.91 -7.20 -0.79
N LEU A 92 -16.82 -7.84 -1.23
CA LEU A 92 -16.80 -8.63 -2.46
C LEU A 92 -17.74 -9.85 -2.41
N ALA A 93 -17.89 -10.50 -1.26
CA ALA A 93 -18.87 -11.59 -1.08
C ALA A 93 -20.34 -11.12 -1.04
N ARG A 94 -20.59 -9.82 -0.80
CA ARG A 94 -21.92 -9.22 -1.01
C ARG A 94 -22.16 -8.92 -2.49
N GLY A 95 -21.15 -8.45 -3.23
CA GLY A 95 -21.24 -8.22 -4.67
C GLY A 95 -21.32 -9.51 -5.50
N GLY A 96 -20.59 -10.57 -5.13
CA GLY A 96 -20.60 -11.86 -5.83
C GLY A 96 -21.95 -12.59 -5.74
N ARG A 97 -22.71 -12.41 -4.66
CA ARG A 97 -24.08 -12.95 -4.54
C ARG A 97 -25.09 -12.26 -5.45
N TYR A 98 -24.77 -11.08 -5.98
CA TYR A 98 -25.60 -10.39 -6.98
C TYR A 98 -25.34 -10.91 -8.41
N LEU A 99 -24.13 -11.39 -8.72
CA LEU A 99 -23.78 -11.89 -10.06
C LEU A 99 -24.15 -13.36 -10.29
N THR A 100 -24.41 -14.15 -9.25
CA THR A 100 -24.90 -15.54 -9.38
C THR A 100 -26.44 -15.62 -9.44
N LYS A 101 -27.13 -14.48 -9.45
CA LYS A 101 -28.60 -14.39 -9.52
C LYS A 101 -29.11 -13.73 -10.81
N MET A 102 -28.24 -13.46 -11.78
CA MET A 102 -28.63 -13.09 -13.15
C MET A 102 -28.41 -14.28 -14.08
#